data_AF-A0A7S3DYE1-F1
#
_entry.id   AF-A0A7S3DYE1-F1
#
_cell.length_a   1.000
_cell.length_b   1.000
_cell.length_c   1.000
_cell.angle_alpha   90.00
_cell.angle_beta   90.00
_cell.angle_gamma   90.00
#
_symmetry.space_group_name_H-M   'P 1'
#
loop_
_entity.id
_entity.type
_entity.pdbx_description
1 polymer ?
#
loop_
_entity_poly.entity_id
_entity_poly.type
_entity_poly.pdbx_seq_one_letter_code
_entity_poly.pdbx_strand_id
1 'polypeptide(L)'
;YESACSSSDDNQHDNEPEDPVVLVDFASVGVGLGVSDVAMHIHHAVLPEDLKEGGEEALLRHYWESLNVQLRTAQSLPSDSDDPYPWPVALRQYRLAVVDYYRFFMARMWKGATPQFFAKQLPKPNVANIKRYPESAMAFIERVDAYLTEIEQEYENSQ
;
A
#
# COMPACT_ATOMS: atom_id res chain seq x y z
N TYR A 1 14.51 -53.88 -18.13
CA TYR A 1 13.73 -54.06 -16.89
C TYR A 1 14.59 -53.52 -15.76
N GLU A 2 14.69 -52.19 -15.65
CA GLU A 2 13.88 -51.27 -14.81
C GLU A 2 14.81 -50.77 -13.69
N SER A 3 15.20 -49.49 -13.73
CA SER A 3 14.62 -48.40 -12.90
C SER A 3 15.49 -48.21 -11.64
N ALA A 4 16.03 -47.04 -11.28
CA ALA A 4 15.66 -45.67 -11.54
C ALA A 4 16.89 -44.74 -11.52
N CYS A 5 16.94 -43.77 -12.43
CA CYS A 5 17.60 -42.49 -12.18
C CYS A 5 16.65 -41.67 -11.31
N SER A 6 16.96 -41.49 -10.03
CA SER A 6 16.29 -40.45 -9.23
C SER A 6 16.94 -39.11 -9.56
N SER A 7 16.32 -38.34 -10.45
CA SER A 7 16.50 -36.90 -10.50
C SER A 7 15.77 -36.30 -9.30
N SER A 8 16.49 -36.11 -8.19
CA SER A 8 16.09 -35.12 -7.20
C SER A 8 16.37 -33.75 -7.82
N ASP A 9 15.37 -33.23 -8.53
CA ASP A 9 15.22 -31.79 -8.74
C ASP A 9 14.81 -31.20 -7.40
N ASP A 10 15.82 -31.05 -6.53
CA ASP A 10 15.71 -30.22 -5.34
C ASP A 10 15.60 -28.77 -5.85
N ASN A 11 14.35 -28.29 -5.92
CA ASN A 11 14.02 -26.87 -5.95
C ASN A 11 14.50 -26.22 -4.64
N GLN A 12 15.81 -26.06 -4.52
CA GLN A 12 16.46 -25.18 -3.58
C GLN A 12 16.33 -23.78 -4.17
N HIS A 13 15.16 -23.16 -3.98
CA HIS A 13 15.10 -21.71 -4.04
C HIS A 13 15.96 -21.22 -2.88
N ASP A 14 17.19 -20.82 -3.20
CA ASP A 14 18.15 -20.28 -2.29
C ASP A 14 17.49 -19.19 -1.43
N ASN A 15 17.45 -19.43 -0.12
CA ASN A 15 17.17 -18.42 0.89
C ASN A 15 18.37 -17.46 0.90
N GLU A 16 18.49 -16.61 -0.12
CA GLU A 16 19.38 -15.46 -0.02
C GLU A 16 18.88 -14.60 1.16
N PRO A 17 19.75 -14.22 2.10
CA PRO A 17 19.35 -13.37 3.20
C PRO A 17 18.88 -12.04 2.62
N GLU A 18 17.60 -11.71 2.85
CA GLU A 18 17.05 -10.42 2.47
C GLU A 18 17.91 -9.30 3.08
N ASP A 19 18.34 -8.35 2.25
CA ASP A 19 19.07 -7.18 2.72
C ASP A 19 18.26 -6.46 3.80
N PRO A 20 18.87 -6.07 4.93
CA PRO A 20 18.14 -5.45 6.01
C PRO A 20 17.53 -4.12 5.56
N VAL A 21 16.20 -4.02 5.62
CA VAL A 21 15.47 -2.79 5.33
C VAL A 21 15.56 -1.84 6.52
N VAL A 22 16.02 -0.61 6.29
CA VAL A 22 16.12 0.44 7.31
C VAL A 22 15.20 1.59 6.96
N LEU A 23 14.31 1.94 7.87
CA LEU A 23 13.50 3.16 7.76
C LEU A 23 14.36 4.38 8.08
N VAL A 24 14.26 5.41 7.25
CA VAL A 24 15.02 6.67 7.37
C VAL A 24 14.11 7.88 7.20
N ASP A 25 14.64 9.08 7.46
CA ASP A 25 13.95 10.36 7.25
C ASP A 25 12.67 10.57 8.09
N PHE A 26 12.84 10.54 9.42
CA PHE A 26 11.76 10.79 10.39
C PHE A 26 11.46 12.29 10.61
N ALA A 27 11.85 13.18 9.69
CA ALA A 27 11.68 14.63 9.87
C ALA A 27 10.20 15.08 9.89
N SER A 28 9.29 14.26 9.34
CA SER A 28 7.86 14.57 9.23
C SER A 28 6.97 13.67 10.09
N VAL A 29 7.51 13.01 11.13
CA VAL A 29 6.67 12.17 12.01
C VAL A 29 5.81 12.98 12.96
N GLY A 30 4.64 12.43 13.27
CA GLY A 30 3.69 13.01 14.20
C GLY A 30 2.67 11.99 14.68
N VAL A 31 1.72 12.45 15.49
CA VAL A 31 0.58 11.62 15.90
C VAL A 31 -0.44 11.58 14.76
N GLY A 32 -0.79 10.38 14.32
CA GLY A 32 -1.72 10.16 13.22
C GLY A 32 -2.20 8.71 13.13
N LEU A 33 -2.98 8.42 12.10
CA LEU A 33 -3.42 7.07 11.80
C LEU A 33 -2.32 6.36 11.00
N GLY A 34 -1.71 5.30 11.51
CA GLY A 34 -0.64 4.59 10.77
C GLY A 34 -1.06 4.10 9.38
N VAL A 35 -2.36 3.83 9.18
CA VAL A 35 -2.92 3.45 7.87
C VAL A 35 -2.78 4.54 6.81
N SER A 36 -2.57 5.81 7.18
CA SER A 36 -2.27 6.87 6.21
C SER A 36 -0.88 6.72 5.59
N ASP A 37 0.10 6.24 6.36
CA ASP A 37 1.44 5.97 5.84
C ASP A 37 1.40 4.77 4.89
N VAL A 38 0.56 3.77 5.19
CA VAL A 38 0.31 2.63 4.30
C VAL A 38 -0.30 3.09 2.97
N ALA A 39 -1.34 3.92 3.02
CA ALA A 39 -1.96 4.49 1.81
C ALA A 39 -0.95 5.24 0.94
N MET A 40 -0.10 6.07 1.56
CA MET A 40 0.96 6.77 0.85
C MET A 40 1.99 5.80 0.27
N HIS A 41 2.47 4.85 1.07
CA HIS A 41 3.54 3.94 0.71
C HIS A 41 3.15 3.03 -0.46
N ILE A 42 1.96 2.42 -0.40
CA ILE A 42 1.45 1.54 -1.45
C ILE A 42 1.47 2.26 -2.80
N HIS A 43 0.90 3.46 -2.89
CA HIS A 43 0.85 4.21 -4.15
C HIS A 43 2.20 4.85 -4.55
N HIS A 44 3.19 4.90 -3.65
CA HIS A 44 4.53 5.38 -3.99
C HIS A 44 5.45 4.29 -4.51
N ALA A 45 5.32 3.08 -3.96
CA ALA A 45 6.32 2.03 -4.11
C ALA A 45 5.84 0.85 -4.96
N VAL A 46 4.53 0.58 -5.01
CA VAL A 46 3.98 -0.58 -5.72
C VAL A 46 3.55 -0.18 -7.13
N LEU A 47 3.74 -1.07 -8.09
CA LEU A 47 3.30 -0.85 -9.47
C LEU A 47 1.80 -1.16 -9.60
N PRO A 48 1.05 -0.46 -10.47
CA PRO A 48 -0.39 -0.64 -10.60
C PRO A 48 -0.83 -2.07 -10.92
N GLU A 49 -0.04 -2.81 -11.70
CA GLU A 49 -0.27 -4.22 -12.03
C GLU A 49 -0.37 -5.11 -10.80
N ASP A 50 0.46 -4.86 -9.78
CA ASP A 50 0.49 -5.64 -8.54
C ASP A 50 -0.64 -5.25 -7.57
N LEU A 51 -1.32 -4.13 -7.82
CA LEU A 51 -2.46 -3.65 -7.02
C LEU A 51 -3.82 -4.14 -7.54
N LYS A 52 -3.84 -4.73 -8.75
CA LYS A 52 -5.05 -5.28 -9.36
C LYS A 52 -5.48 -6.57 -8.67
N GLU A 53 -6.70 -7.01 -8.96
CA GLU A 53 -7.23 -8.32 -8.54
C GLU A 53 -7.15 -8.58 -7.02
N GLY A 54 -7.26 -7.52 -6.22
CA GLY A 54 -7.22 -7.60 -4.76
C GLY A 54 -5.83 -7.46 -4.14
N GLY A 55 -4.77 -7.26 -4.94
CA GLY A 55 -3.40 -7.07 -4.43
C GLY A 55 -3.27 -5.92 -3.43
N GLU A 56 -3.95 -4.79 -3.68
CA GLU A 56 -4.00 -3.68 -2.73
C GLU A 56 -4.66 -4.06 -1.39
N GLU A 57 -5.79 -4.77 -1.44
CA GLU A 57 -6.47 -5.21 -0.21
C GLU A 57 -5.63 -6.25 0.53
N ALA A 58 -4.93 -7.13 -0.17
CA ALA A 58 -4.03 -8.12 0.42
C ALA A 58 -2.88 -7.45 1.20
N LEU A 59 -2.26 -6.41 0.64
CA LEU A 59 -1.23 -5.62 1.32
C LEU A 59 -1.78 -4.93 2.57
N LEU A 60 -2.95 -4.29 2.45
CA LEU A 60 -3.61 -3.64 3.58
C LEU A 60 -3.99 -4.65 4.67
N ARG A 61 -4.48 -5.83 4.28
CA ARG A 61 -4.86 -6.91 5.18
C ARG A 61 -3.65 -7.44 5.95
N HIS A 62 -2.52 -7.64 5.27
CA HIS A 62 -1.29 -8.06 5.92
C HIS A 62 -0.80 -7.03 6.96
N TYR A 63 -0.83 -5.74 6.61
CA TYR A 63 -0.53 -4.67 7.56
C TYR A 63 -1.50 -4.70 8.76
N TRP A 64 -2.80 -4.83 8.50
CA TRP A 64 -3.84 -4.83 9.52
C TRP A 64 -3.71 -6.02 10.50
N GLU A 65 -3.43 -7.23 9.99
CA GLU A 65 -3.18 -8.43 10.80
C GLU A 65 -1.94 -8.22 11.68
N SER A 66 -0.84 -7.76 11.07
CA SER A 66 0.42 -7.50 11.77
C SER A 66 0.27 -6.45 12.87
N LEU A 67 -0.46 -5.37 12.59
CA LEU A 67 -0.75 -4.32 13.55
C LEU A 67 -1.59 -4.85 14.72
N ASN A 68 -2.63 -5.66 14.46
CA ASN A 68 -3.46 -6.19 15.53
C ASN A 68 -2.70 -7.16 16.44
N VAL A 69 -1.75 -7.94 15.91
CA VAL A 69 -0.84 -8.76 16.75
C VAL A 69 -0.03 -7.88 17.69
N GLN A 70 0.53 -6.77 17.20
CA GLN A 70 1.30 -5.84 18.03
C GLN A 70 0.43 -5.11 19.03
N LEU A 71 -0.77 -4.66 18.65
CA LEU A 71 -1.71 -3.98 19.54
C LEU A 71 -2.18 -4.89 20.68
N ARG A 72 -2.51 -6.15 20.39
CA ARG A 72 -2.85 -7.13 21.43
C ARG A 72 -1.70 -7.33 22.41
N THR A 73 -0.49 -7.47 21.88
CA THR A 73 0.72 -7.64 22.70
C THR A 73 0.92 -6.44 23.62
N ALA A 74 0.84 -5.21 23.07
CA ALA A 74 1.00 -3.97 23.82
C ALA A 74 -0.09 -3.76 24.88
N GLN A 75 -1.31 -4.22 24.61
CA GLN A 75 -2.47 -4.09 25.50
C GLN A 75 -2.67 -5.30 26.43
N SER A 76 -1.83 -6.33 26.32
CA SER A 76 -1.97 -7.60 27.06
C SER A 76 -3.35 -8.26 26.88
N LEU A 77 -3.88 -8.21 25.67
CA LEU A 77 -5.20 -8.77 25.37
C LEU A 77 -5.13 -10.30 25.14
N PRO A 78 -6.17 -11.04 25.53
CA PRO A 78 -6.31 -12.46 25.19
C PRO A 78 -6.33 -12.70 23.67
N SER A 79 -5.90 -13.89 23.25
CA SER A 79 -5.87 -14.26 21.82
C SER A 79 -7.25 -14.40 21.20
N ASP A 80 -8.28 -14.63 22.01
CA ASP A 80 -9.68 -14.81 21.63
C ASP A 80 -10.51 -13.51 21.73
N SER A 81 -9.88 -12.39 22.05
CA SER A 81 -10.56 -11.09 22.04
C SER A 81 -10.89 -10.64 20.62
N ASP A 82 -11.90 -9.78 20.47
CA ASP A 82 -12.11 -9.03 19.24
C ASP A 82 -10.84 -8.26 18.85
N ASP A 83 -10.70 -7.98 17.54
CA ASP A 83 -9.59 -7.20 17.00
C ASP A 83 -9.59 -5.78 17.61
N PRO A 84 -8.48 -5.34 18.25
CA PRO A 84 -8.37 -3.99 18.82
C PRO A 84 -8.61 -2.88 17.79
N TYR A 85 -8.28 -3.16 16.53
CA TYR A 85 -8.56 -2.31 15.39
C TYR A 85 -9.38 -3.09 14.36
N PRO A 86 -10.73 -2.96 14.35
CA PRO A 86 -11.58 -3.77 13.49
C PRO A 86 -11.35 -3.53 11.99
N TRP A 87 -11.43 -4.60 11.18
CA TRP A 87 -11.21 -4.52 9.73
C TRP A 87 -12.05 -3.46 9.00
N PRO A 88 -13.38 -3.33 9.23
CA PRO A 88 -14.17 -2.30 8.55
C PRO A 88 -13.70 -0.88 8.84
N VAL A 89 -13.19 -0.63 10.05
CA VAL A 89 -12.63 0.68 10.43
C VAL A 89 -11.31 0.92 9.71
N ALA A 90 -10.44 -0.09 9.67
CA ALA A 90 -9.15 0.00 8.98
C ALA A 90 -9.31 0.26 7.48
N LEU A 91 -10.19 -0.49 6.82
CA LEU A 91 -10.48 -0.33 5.40
C LEU A 91 -11.06 1.06 5.09
N ARG A 92 -12.01 1.53 5.91
CA ARG A 92 -12.60 2.86 5.71
C ARG A 92 -11.58 3.98 5.91
N GLN A 93 -10.75 3.89 6.94
CA GLN A 93 -9.69 4.88 7.20
C GLN A 93 -8.61 4.86 6.12
N TYR A 94 -8.27 3.69 5.58
CA TYR A 94 -7.37 3.57 4.44
C TYR A 94 -7.92 4.31 3.20
N ARG A 95 -9.19 4.04 2.82
CA ARG A 95 -9.84 4.70 1.68
C ARG A 95 -9.86 6.23 1.83
N LEU A 96 -10.23 6.71 3.01
CA LEU A 96 -10.18 8.14 3.32
C LEU A 96 -8.77 8.70 3.23
N ALA A 97 -7.75 7.98 3.70
CA ALA A 97 -6.37 8.41 3.61
C ALA A 97 -5.86 8.45 2.16
N VAL A 98 -6.26 7.51 1.30
CA VAL A 98 -5.98 7.55 -0.14
C VAL A 98 -6.56 8.82 -0.77
N VAL A 99 -7.82 9.15 -0.45
CA VAL A 99 -8.49 10.37 -0.93
C VAL A 99 -7.87 11.65 -0.37
N ASP A 100 -7.52 11.73 0.92
CA ASP A 100 -6.83 12.93 1.45
C ASP A 100 -5.43 13.07 0.86
N TYR A 101 -4.71 11.96 0.66
CA TYR A 101 -3.40 11.99 0.04
C TYR A 101 -3.46 12.55 -1.39
N TYR A 102 -4.53 12.24 -2.13
CA TYR A 102 -4.76 12.80 -3.46
C TYR A 102 -4.75 14.34 -3.47
N ARG A 103 -5.29 14.99 -2.43
CA ARG A 103 -5.23 16.45 -2.30
C ARG A 103 -3.80 16.97 -2.30
N PHE A 104 -2.89 16.31 -1.58
CA PHE A 104 -1.47 16.66 -1.57
C PHE A 104 -0.79 16.39 -2.91
N PHE A 105 -1.12 15.26 -3.52
CA PHE A 105 -0.62 14.89 -4.85
C PHE A 105 -1.00 15.95 -5.90
N MET A 106 -2.29 16.30 -5.98
CA MET A 106 -2.80 17.30 -6.92
C MET A 106 -2.19 18.67 -6.71
N ALA A 107 -2.09 19.13 -5.46
CA ALA A 107 -1.53 20.45 -5.16
C ALA A 107 -0.07 20.61 -5.64
N ARG A 108 0.72 19.54 -5.62
CA ARG A 108 2.16 19.58 -5.95
C ARG A 108 2.48 19.16 -7.38
N MET A 109 1.73 18.23 -7.95
CA MET A 109 2.09 17.59 -9.22
C MET A 109 1.33 18.16 -10.41
N TRP A 110 0.06 18.54 -10.22
CA TRP A 110 -0.87 18.86 -11.32
C TRP A 110 -0.38 19.94 -12.29
N LYS A 111 0.23 21.01 -11.76
CA LYS A 111 0.70 22.15 -12.57
C LYS A 111 1.81 21.78 -13.56
N GLY A 112 2.53 20.69 -13.32
CA GLY A 112 3.70 20.28 -14.11
C GLY A 112 3.58 18.92 -14.77
N ALA A 113 2.43 18.24 -14.66
CA ALA A 113 2.24 16.86 -15.09
C ALA A 113 2.15 16.71 -16.62
N THR A 114 3.25 16.99 -17.32
CA THR A 114 3.37 16.83 -18.79
C THR A 114 4.20 15.59 -19.13
N PRO A 115 4.13 15.06 -20.37
CA PRO A 115 5.02 13.98 -20.79
C PRO A 115 6.51 14.29 -20.57
N GLN A 116 6.91 15.55 -20.76
CA GLN A 116 8.28 15.99 -20.51
C GLN A 116 8.66 15.97 -19.03
N PHE A 117 7.70 16.17 -18.11
CA PHE A 117 7.94 16.01 -16.68
C PHE A 117 8.23 14.56 -16.32
N PHE A 118 7.40 13.61 -16.76
CA PHE A 118 7.61 12.19 -16.48
C PHE A 118 8.92 11.68 -17.08
N ALA A 119 9.25 12.07 -18.32
CA ALA A 119 10.53 11.72 -18.95
C ALA A 119 11.75 12.17 -18.12
N LYS A 120 11.66 13.29 -17.38
CA LYS A 120 12.71 13.76 -16.48
C LYS A 120 12.79 12.99 -15.15
N GLN A 121 11.72 12.33 -14.73
CA GLN A 121 11.71 11.54 -13.51
C GLN A 121 12.11 10.08 -13.75
N LEU A 122 11.86 9.54 -14.95
CA LEU A 122 12.15 8.16 -15.32
C LEU A 122 13.55 7.64 -14.92
N PRO A 123 14.67 8.38 -15.12
CA PRO A 123 15.99 7.88 -14.74
C PRO A 123 16.29 7.95 -13.24
N LYS A 124 15.39 8.52 -12.42
CA LYS A 124 15.61 8.70 -10.98
C LYS A 124 14.99 7.53 -10.22
N PRO A 125 15.81 6.67 -9.57
CA PRO A 125 15.28 5.51 -8.86
C PRO A 125 14.48 5.89 -7.60
N ASN A 126 14.82 7.01 -6.97
CA ASN A 126 14.24 7.45 -5.69
C ASN A 126 13.05 8.41 -5.89
N VAL A 127 12.22 8.16 -6.90
CA VAL A 127 11.00 8.95 -7.16
C VAL A 127 9.80 8.01 -7.11
N ALA A 128 8.80 8.39 -6.33
CA ALA A 128 7.52 7.67 -6.22
C ALA A 128 6.92 7.35 -7.60
N ASN A 129 6.38 6.14 -7.75
CA ASN A 129 5.82 5.64 -9.01
C ASN A 129 4.80 6.60 -9.63
N ILE A 130 3.87 7.12 -8.83
CA ILE A 130 2.87 8.12 -9.27
C ILE A 130 3.46 9.43 -9.82
N LYS A 131 4.74 9.73 -9.59
CA LYS A 131 5.46 10.88 -10.19
C LYS A 131 6.41 10.45 -11.30
N ARG A 132 6.70 9.16 -11.40
CA ARG A 132 7.70 8.59 -12.31
C ARG A 132 7.06 8.05 -13.60
N TYR A 133 5.93 7.37 -13.46
CA TYR A 133 5.22 6.72 -14.56
C TYR A 133 3.83 7.34 -14.75
N PRO A 134 3.47 7.80 -15.96
CA PRO A 134 2.13 8.28 -16.25
C PRO A 134 1.04 7.25 -15.91
N GLU A 135 1.31 5.98 -16.16
CA GLU A 135 0.38 4.87 -15.92
C GLU A 135 0.08 4.73 -14.43
N SER A 136 1.09 4.86 -13.57
CA SER A 136 0.89 4.85 -12.11
C SER A 136 0.10 6.06 -11.63
N ALA A 137 0.33 7.24 -12.21
CA ALA A 137 -0.44 8.43 -11.89
C ALA A 137 -1.92 8.26 -12.24
N MET A 138 -2.22 7.71 -13.42
CA MET A 138 -3.59 7.47 -13.88
C MET A 138 -4.29 6.41 -13.03
N ALA A 139 -3.63 5.28 -12.76
CA ALA A 139 -4.18 4.24 -11.91
C ALA A 139 -4.49 4.75 -10.48
N PHE A 140 -3.65 5.65 -9.95
CA PHE A 140 -3.92 6.30 -8.67
C PHE A 140 -5.15 7.22 -8.71
N ILE A 141 -5.33 8.00 -9.79
CA ILE A 141 -6.52 8.84 -9.98
C ILE A 141 -7.78 7.98 -10.06
N GLU A 142 -7.75 6.91 -10.84
CA GLU A 142 -8.88 5.95 -10.96
C GLU A 142 -9.23 5.34 -9.60
N ARG A 143 -8.22 5.00 -8.80
CA ARG A 143 -8.44 4.46 -7.45
C ARG A 143 -9.08 5.47 -6.51
N VAL A 144 -8.62 6.72 -6.56
CA VAL A 144 -9.20 7.82 -5.77
C VAL A 144 -10.65 8.06 -6.16
N ASP A 145 -10.97 8.06 -7.45
CA ASP A 145 -12.33 8.23 -7.97
C ASP A 145 -13.27 7.12 -7.45
N ALA A 146 -12.83 5.87 -7.49
CA ALA A 146 -13.57 4.73 -6.94
C ALA A 146 -13.84 4.89 -5.43
N TYR A 147 -12.81 5.20 -4.63
CA TYR A 147 -12.97 5.36 -3.19
C TYR A 147 -13.79 6.59 -2.80
N LEU A 148 -13.64 7.69 -3.52
CA LEU A 148 -14.46 8.88 -3.30
C LEU A 148 -15.93 8.57 -3.57
N THR A 149 -16.23 7.87 -4.67
CA THR A 149 -17.59 7.45 -5.02
C THR A 149 -18.21 6.57 -3.93
N GLU A 150 -17.47 5.60 -3.41
CA GLU A 150 -17.94 4.75 -2.30
C GLU A 150 -18.22 5.56 -1.03
N ILE A 151 -17.33 6.49 -0.68
CA ILE A 151 -17.46 7.34 0.52
C ILE A 151 -18.66 8.29 0.39
N GLU A 152 -18.88 8.87 -0.79
CA GLU A 152 -20.03 9.75 -1.05
C GLU A 152 -21.35 8.97 -0.92
N GLN A 153 -21.43 7.75 -1.47
CA GLN A 153 -22.59 6.87 -1.31
C GLN A 153 -22.84 6.48 0.16
N GLU A 154 -21.79 6.16 0.93
CA GLU A 154 -21.91 5.93 2.38
C GLU A 154 -22.53 7.14 3.08
N TYR A 155 -22.10 8.35 2.72
CA TYR A 155 -22.59 9.59 3.32
C TYR A 155 -24.06 9.83 2.98
N GLU A 156 -24.45 9.69 1.72
CA GLU A 156 -25.84 9.83 1.27
C GLU A 156 -26.79 8.83 1.97
N ASN A 157 -26.36 7.57 2.12
CA ASN A 157 -27.15 6.54 2.80
C ASN A 157 -27.28 6.74 4.33
N SER A 158 -26.45 7.63 4.90
CA SER A 158 -26.46 7.94 6.34
C SER A 158 -27.34 9.14 6.70
N GLN A 159 -27.88 9.86 5.71
CA GLN A 159 -28.80 10.98 5.88
C GLN A 159 -30.27 10.54 5.83
#